data_AF-A0A7S3B6P7-F1
#
_entry.id   AF-A0A7S3B6P7-F1
#
_cell.length_a   1.000
_cell.length_b   1.000
_cell.length_c   1.000
_cell.angle_alpha   90.00
_cell.angle_beta   90.00
_cell.angle_gamma   90.00
#
_symmetry.space_group_name_H-M   'P 1'
#
loop_
_entity.id
_entity.type
_entity.pdbx_description
1 polymer ?
#
loop_
_entity_poly.entity_id
_entity_poly.type
_entity_poly.pdbx_seq_one_letter_code
_entity_poly.pdbx_strand_id
1 'polypeptide(L)'
;DASSSASAVCKLVEWPGRYLARQVYVAQQAYSKAHAAFASDIQALLPACVAPGCDPHALRHALSNASPFEIDIAVTANASVLSALCPTRPCYLASVRVAAPLPTGVYRYNTSINSNSRLVTSHSLPPGKRP
;
A
#
# COMPACT_ATOMS: atom_id res chain seq x y z
N ASP A 1 -29.96 -14.61 -5.08
CA ASP A 1 -29.15 -13.41 -5.44
C ASP A 1 -28.51 -12.71 -4.24
N ALA A 2 -27.47 -13.29 -3.63
CA ALA A 2 -26.75 -12.71 -2.47
C ALA A 2 -25.32 -12.21 -2.84
N SER A 3 -24.95 -12.24 -4.12
CA SER A 3 -23.56 -12.04 -4.57
C SER A 3 -23.17 -10.58 -4.86
N SER A 4 -24.12 -9.64 -4.87
CA SER A 4 -23.89 -8.24 -5.28
C SER A 4 -23.46 -7.33 -4.12
N SER A 5 -24.08 -7.47 -2.95
CA SER A 5 -23.84 -6.59 -1.79
C SER A 5 -22.51 -6.88 -1.09
N ALA A 6 -22.08 -8.15 -1.00
CA ALA A 6 -20.79 -8.51 -0.41
C ALA A 6 -19.61 -7.91 -1.19
N SER A 7 -19.70 -7.88 -2.53
CA SER A 7 -18.65 -7.34 -3.40
C SER A 7 -18.54 -5.81 -3.33
N ALA A 8 -19.68 -5.11 -3.12
CA ALA A 8 -19.69 -3.66 -2.91
C ALA A 8 -19.15 -3.26 -1.53
N VAL A 9 -19.46 -4.04 -0.48
CA VAL A 9 -18.93 -3.83 0.88
C VAL A 9 -17.41 -4.06 0.93
N CYS A 10 -16.89 -5.05 0.21
CA CYS A 10 -15.43 -5.28 0.12
C CYS A 10 -14.67 -4.05 -0.40
N LYS A 11 -15.17 -3.37 -1.45
CA LYS A 11 -14.47 -2.21 -2.06
C LYS A 11 -14.32 -1.01 -1.13
N LEU A 12 -15.26 -0.80 -0.20
CA LEU A 12 -15.18 0.29 0.78
C LEU A 12 -14.19 -0.03 1.91
N VAL A 13 -14.14 -1.29 2.35
CA VAL A 13 -13.21 -1.75 3.39
C VAL A 13 -11.76 -1.65 2.94
N GLU A 14 -11.50 -1.78 1.64
CA GLU A 14 -10.16 -1.64 1.05
C GLU A 14 -9.66 -0.20 0.96
N TRP A 15 -10.56 0.79 1.08
CA TRP A 15 -10.23 2.19 0.81
C TRP A 15 -9.04 2.70 1.64
N PRO A 16 -8.94 2.44 2.96
CA PRO A 16 -7.79 2.89 3.75
C PRO A 16 -6.44 2.38 3.22
N GLY A 17 -6.31 1.08 2.94
CA GLY A 17 -5.08 0.51 2.41
C GLY A 17 -4.74 1.03 1.02
N ARG A 18 -5.75 1.20 0.14
CA ARG A 18 -5.58 1.77 -1.21
C ARG A 18 -5.19 3.24 -1.17
N TYR A 19 -5.77 4.00 -0.23
CA TYR A 19 -5.45 5.39 -0.02
C TYR A 19 -4.00 5.54 0.46
N LEU A 20 -3.61 4.83 1.51
CA LEU A 20 -2.23 4.86 2.03
C LEU A 20 -1.20 4.41 0.99
N ALA A 21 -1.47 3.34 0.24
CA ALA A 21 -0.58 2.92 -0.84
C ALA A 21 -0.37 4.04 -1.88
N ARG A 22 -1.45 4.75 -2.27
CA ARG A 22 -1.34 5.91 -3.17
C ARG A 22 -0.53 7.05 -2.55
N GLN A 23 -0.67 7.31 -1.25
CA GLN A 23 0.15 8.31 -0.55
C GLN A 23 1.64 7.95 -0.62
N VAL A 24 2.00 6.68 -0.41
CA VAL A 24 3.37 6.20 -0.58
C VAL A 24 3.86 6.39 -2.01
N TYR A 25 3.01 6.09 -3.02
CA TYR A 25 3.38 6.28 -4.42
C TYR A 25 3.68 7.75 -4.76
N VAL A 26 2.83 8.69 -4.33
CA VAL A 26 3.05 10.13 -4.59
C VAL A 26 4.34 10.59 -3.88
N ALA A 27 4.56 10.18 -2.63
CA ALA A 27 5.78 10.51 -1.91
C ALA A 27 7.04 9.93 -2.57
N GLN A 28 6.99 8.69 -3.09
CA GLN A 28 8.11 8.07 -3.83
C GLN A 28 8.42 8.82 -5.12
N GLN A 29 7.40 9.29 -5.86
CA GLN A 29 7.62 10.09 -7.07
C GLN A 29 8.33 11.41 -6.74
N ALA A 30 7.90 12.10 -5.69
CA ALA A 30 8.54 13.33 -5.22
C ALA A 30 9.97 13.06 -4.72
N TYR A 31 10.18 12.01 -3.93
CA TYR A 31 11.48 11.60 -3.41
C TYR A 31 12.45 11.26 -4.55
N SER A 32 12.02 10.45 -5.52
CA SER A 32 12.82 10.05 -6.67
C SER A 32 13.19 11.21 -7.58
N LYS A 33 12.31 12.21 -7.73
CA LYS A 33 12.63 13.42 -8.48
C LYS A 33 13.76 14.22 -7.82
N ALA A 34 13.83 14.23 -6.49
CA ALA A 34 14.85 14.97 -5.74
C ALA A 34 16.17 14.20 -5.58
N HIS A 35 16.13 12.88 -5.44
CA HIS A 35 17.30 12.07 -5.06
C HIS A 35 17.77 11.09 -6.14
N ALA A 36 17.06 10.99 -7.28
CA ALA A 36 17.31 9.98 -8.31
C ALA A 36 17.31 8.52 -7.77
N ALA A 37 16.59 8.27 -6.68
CA ALA A 37 16.50 6.97 -6.01
C ALA A 37 15.11 6.79 -5.38
N PHE A 38 14.77 5.56 -4.98
CA PHE A 38 13.57 5.29 -4.18
C PHE A 38 13.95 5.11 -2.70
N ALA A 39 13.09 5.59 -1.81
CA ALA A 39 13.27 5.34 -0.38
C ALA A 39 12.85 3.91 -0.04
N SER A 40 13.57 3.24 0.85
CA SER A 40 13.19 1.92 1.41
C SER A 40 12.44 2.03 2.74
N ASP A 41 12.28 3.24 3.25
CA ASP A 41 11.65 3.51 4.53
C ASP A 41 10.66 4.67 4.40
N ILE A 42 9.56 4.56 5.15
CA ILE A 42 8.44 5.49 5.11
C ILE A 42 8.75 6.80 5.83
N GLN A 43 9.62 6.83 6.84
CA GLN A 43 10.05 8.07 7.50
C GLN A 43 10.82 8.96 6.53
N ALA A 44 11.66 8.36 5.67
CA ALA A 44 12.37 9.08 4.61
C ALA A 44 11.44 9.70 3.55
N LEU A 45 10.21 9.19 3.41
CA LEU A 45 9.20 9.71 2.49
C LEU A 45 8.36 10.85 3.06
N LEU A 46 8.24 10.97 4.39
CA LEU A 46 7.42 12.02 5.02
C LEU A 46 7.81 13.45 4.59
N PRO A 47 9.12 13.82 4.51
CA PRO A 47 9.51 15.12 4.00
C PRO A 47 9.17 15.34 2.52
N ALA A 48 9.18 14.27 1.70
CA ALA A 48 8.82 14.32 0.29
C ALA A 48 7.29 14.38 0.06
N CYS A 49 6.50 13.99 1.06
CA CYS A 49 5.03 14.04 1.03
C CYS A 49 4.47 15.45 1.28
N VAL A 50 5.04 16.44 0.57
CA VAL A 50 4.51 17.81 0.44
C VAL A 50 4.00 18.07 -0.98
N ALA A 51 4.20 17.10 -1.89
CA ALA A 51 3.74 17.18 -3.26
C ALA A 51 2.20 17.19 -3.34
N PRO A 52 1.60 17.84 -4.35
CA PRO A 52 0.16 17.82 -4.56
C PRO A 52 -0.39 16.39 -4.59
N GLY A 53 -1.46 16.14 -3.84
CA GLY A 53 -2.08 14.82 -3.72
C GLY A 53 -1.42 13.90 -2.69
N CYS A 54 -0.39 14.37 -1.97
CA CYS A 54 0.16 13.68 -0.80
C CYS A 54 -0.38 14.28 0.50
N ASP A 55 -0.91 13.44 1.39
CA ASP A 55 -1.32 13.78 2.75
C ASP A 55 -0.33 13.18 3.76
N PRO A 56 0.61 13.98 4.30
CA PRO A 56 1.58 13.50 5.26
C PRO A 56 0.94 13.17 6.61
N HIS A 57 -0.25 13.69 6.94
CA HIS A 57 -0.95 13.35 8.18
C HIS A 57 -1.48 11.92 8.14
N ALA A 58 -1.99 11.47 6.99
CA ALA A 58 -2.43 10.08 6.82
C ALA A 58 -1.28 9.07 6.99
N LEU A 59 -0.11 9.35 6.40
CA LEU A 59 1.07 8.50 6.57
C LEU A 59 1.55 8.48 8.03
N ARG A 60 1.64 9.64 8.68
CA ARG A 60 1.98 9.71 10.12
C ARG A 60 0.99 8.97 10.99
N HIS A 61 -0.31 9.10 10.70
CA HIS A 61 -1.36 8.40 11.42
C HIS A 61 -1.23 6.87 11.28
N ALA A 62 -0.93 6.37 10.08
CA ALA A 62 -0.69 4.94 9.88
C ALA A 62 0.53 4.44 10.68
N LEU A 63 1.59 5.24 10.76
CA LEU A 63 2.80 4.90 11.52
C LEU A 63 2.60 4.94 13.04
N SER A 64 1.82 5.90 13.54
CA SER A 64 1.49 5.97 14.97
C SER A 64 0.47 4.92 15.40
N ASN A 65 -0.25 4.32 14.45
CA ASN A 65 -1.27 3.29 14.69
C ASN A 65 -0.90 1.99 13.96
N ALA A 66 0.19 1.36 14.39
CA ALA A 66 0.71 0.14 13.77
C ALA A 66 -0.26 -1.07 13.85
N SER A 67 -1.19 -1.08 14.80
CA SER A 67 -2.11 -2.20 14.98
C SER A 67 -3.14 -2.35 13.84
N PRO A 68 -3.76 -1.28 13.32
CA PRO A 68 -4.59 -1.38 12.12
C PRO A 68 -3.80 -1.28 10.80
N PHE A 69 -2.60 -0.69 10.79
CA PHE A 69 -1.85 -0.43 9.56
C PHE A 69 -0.37 -0.81 9.70
N GLU A 70 0.15 -1.56 8.74
CA GLU A 70 1.57 -1.84 8.62
C GLU A 70 2.02 -1.51 7.18
N ILE A 71 3.03 -0.67 7.04
CA ILE A 71 3.54 -0.19 5.75
C ILE A 71 4.95 -0.73 5.56
N ASP A 72 5.17 -1.48 4.48
CA ASP A 72 6.47 -1.99 4.08
C ASP A 72 6.87 -1.44 2.70
N ILE A 73 8.15 -1.18 2.49
CA ILE A 73 8.68 -0.75 1.21
C ILE A 73 9.91 -1.58 0.87
N ALA A 74 9.83 -2.34 -0.22
CA ALA A 74 10.95 -3.09 -0.76
C ALA A 74 11.48 -2.39 -2.01
N VAL A 75 12.76 -1.97 -1.98
CA VAL A 75 13.44 -1.40 -3.15
C VAL A 75 14.32 -2.47 -3.78
N THR A 76 14.18 -2.66 -5.09
CA THR A 76 15.05 -3.56 -5.87
C THR A 76 15.94 -2.70 -6.78
N ALA A 77 17.22 -2.58 -6.41
CA ALA A 77 18.18 -1.80 -7.18
C ALA A 77 18.50 -2.46 -8.54
N ASN A 78 18.76 -3.77 -8.52
CA ASN A 78 19.28 -4.53 -9.66
C ASN A 78 18.40 -5.75 -9.94
N ALA A 79 17.18 -5.54 -10.46
CA ALA A 79 16.29 -6.63 -10.82
C ALA A 79 16.88 -7.44 -11.99
N SER A 80 17.07 -8.74 -11.82
CA SER A 80 17.61 -9.62 -12.88
C SER A 80 16.72 -9.64 -14.12
N VAL A 81 15.40 -9.59 -13.95
CA VAL A 81 14.39 -9.58 -15.01
C VAL A 81 13.42 -8.43 -14.79
N LEU A 82 13.14 -7.65 -15.84
CA LEU A 82 12.11 -6.62 -15.80
C LEU A 82 10.71 -7.26 -15.94
N SER A 83 9.75 -6.76 -15.18
CA SER A 83 8.38 -7.28 -15.16
C SER A 83 7.37 -6.18 -14.90
N ALA A 84 6.08 -6.51 -14.97
CA ALA A 84 5.02 -5.57 -14.62
C ALA A 84 5.08 -5.10 -13.15
N LEU A 85 5.76 -5.85 -12.27
CA LEU A 85 5.99 -5.47 -10.87
C LEU A 85 7.22 -4.58 -10.70
N CYS A 86 8.22 -4.75 -11.57
CA CYS A 86 9.48 -4.01 -11.56
C CYS A 86 9.88 -3.66 -13.00
N PRO A 87 9.31 -2.58 -13.57
CA PRO A 87 9.49 -2.25 -14.99
C PRO A 87 10.81 -1.51 -15.27
N THR A 88 11.48 -0.98 -14.24
CA THR A 88 12.70 -0.17 -14.34
C THR A 88 13.72 -0.61 -13.29
N ARG A 89 14.97 -0.13 -13.41
CA ARG A 89 16.01 -0.28 -12.39
C ARG A 89 16.47 1.11 -11.93
N PRO A 90 16.42 1.44 -10.63
CA PRO A 90 15.76 0.70 -9.57
C PRO A 90 14.22 0.64 -9.76
N CYS A 91 13.55 -0.20 -8.97
CA CYS A 91 12.10 -0.18 -8.78
C CYS A 91 11.77 -0.39 -7.29
N TYR A 92 10.50 -0.22 -6.93
CA TYR A 92 10.03 -0.53 -5.59
C TYR A 92 8.66 -1.21 -5.61
N LEU A 93 8.35 -1.89 -4.50
CA LEU A 93 7.03 -2.38 -4.14
C LEU A 93 6.73 -1.92 -2.72
N ALA A 94 5.71 -1.08 -2.57
CA ALA A 94 5.15 -0.71 -1.29
C ALA A 94 3.93 -1.59 -0.98
N SER A 95 3.79 -2.01 0.26
CA SER A 95 2.66 -2.81 0.75
C SER A 95 2.06 -2.15 1.99
N VAL A 96 0.74 -2.16 2.08
CA VAL A 96 -0.04 -1.68 3.22
C VAL A 96 -0.92 -2.82 3.69
N ARG A 97 -0.55 -3.43 4.81
CA ARG A 97 -1.35 -4.45 5.48
C ARG A 97 -2.33 -3.75 6.40
N VAL A 98 -3.60 -4.12 6.30
CA VAL A 98 -4.68 -3.55 7.11
C VAL A 98 -5.36 -4.65 7.90
N ALA A 99 -5.51 -4.42 9.21
CA ALA A 99 -6.25 -5.28 10.12
C ALA A 99 -7.47 -4.52 10.65
N ALA A 100 -8.65 -4.80 10.09
CA ALA A 100 -9.90 -4.17 10.51
C ALA A 100 -10.66 -5.09 11.48
N PRO A 101 -11.09 -4.59 12.65
CA PRO A 101 -11.95 -5.36 13.54
C PRO A 101 -13.32 -5.56 12.91
N LEU A 102 -13.82 -6.79 12.96
CA LEU A 102 -15.19 -7.16 12.61
C LEU A 102 -15.90 -7.72 13.85
N PRO A 103 -17.23 -7.69 13.92
CA PRO A 103 -17.98 -8.36 15.00
C PRO A 103 -17.65 -9.85 15.16
N THR A 104 -17.14 -10.48 14.09
CA THR A 104 -16.86 -11.93 14.02
C THR A 104 -15.37 -12.27 13.97
N GLY A 105 -14.46 -11.29 14.12
CA GLY A 105 -13.02 -11.52 14.08
C GLY A 105 -12.22 -10.34 13.54
N VAL A 106 -11.10 -10.61 12.87
CA VAL A 106 -10.27 -9.58 12.23
C VAL A 106 -10.24 -9.83 10.73
N TYR A 107 -10.64 -8.83 9.96
CA TYR A 107 -10.48 -8.84 8.52
C TYR A 107 -9.09 -8.31 8.16
N ARG A 108 -8.33 -9.11 7.42
CA ARG A 108 -6.98 -8.76 6.99
C ARG A 108 -6.90 -8.72 5.47
N TYR A 109 -6.36 -7.63 4.96
CA TYR A 109 -6.02 -7.50 3.55
C TYR A 109 -4.70 -6.78 3.39
N ASN A 110 -4.06 -6.96 2.25
CA ASN A 110 -2.83 -6.30 1.88
C ASN A 110 -3.03 -5.57 0.55
N THR A 111 -2.75 -4.28 0.53
CA THR A 111 -2.73 -3.47 -0.68
C THR A 111 -1.31 -3.12 -1.06
N SER A 112 -0.90 -3.47 -2.27
CA SER A 112 0.41 -3.13 -2.80
C SER A 112 0.33 -2.12 -3.94
N ILE A 113 1.38 -1.31 -4.08
CA ILE A 113 1.61 -0.43 -5.23
C ILE A 113 3.09 -0.41 -5.57
N ASN A 114 3.43 -0.31 -6.84
CA ASN A 114 4.81 -0.30 -7.32
C ASN A 114 5.14 0.97 -8.11
N SER A 115 6.35 1.01 -8.68
CA SER A 115 6.85 2.17 -9.43
C SER A 115 6.06 2.53 -10.70
N ASN A 116 5.22 1.63 -11.27
CA ASN A 116 4.32 1.95 -12.38
C ASN A 116 2.86 2.20 -11.97
N SER A 117 2.61 2.51 -10.70
CA SER A 117 1.27 2.77 -10.13
C SER A 117 0.31 1.59 -10.17
N ARG A 118 0.80 0.37 -10.46
CA ARG A 118 -0.02 -0.83 -10.42
C ARG A 118 -0.40 -1.13 -8.99
N LEU A 119 -1.67 -0.93 -8.68
CA LEU A 119 -2.25 -1.13 -7.36
C LEU A 119 -3.02 -2.46 -7.31
N VAL A 120 -2.70 -3.32 -6.35
CA VAL A 120 -3.31 -4.64 -6.19
C VAL A 120 -3.70 -4.85 -4.73
N THR A 121 -4.95 -5.20 -4.47
CA THR A 121 -5.42 -5.63 -3.16
C THR A 121 -5.55 -7.16 -3.14
N SER A 122 -5.10 -7.78 -2.05
CA SER A 122 -5.25 -9.22 -1.79
C SER A 122 -5.82 -9.43 -0.39
N HIS A 123 -6.66 -10.45 -0.24
CA HIS A 123 -7.35 -10.74 1.02
C HIS A 123 -6.80 -12.01 1.63
N SER A 124 -6.53 -12.01 2.92
CA SER A 124 -6.30 -13.23 3.68
C SER A 124 -7.60 -13.59 4.37
N LEU A 125 -8.30 -14.62 3.89
CA LEU A 125 -9.44 -15.18 4.62
C LEU A 125 -8.92 -15.84 5.91
N PRO A 126 -9.68 -15.81 7.02
CA PRO A 126 -9.37 -16.65 8.17
C PRO A 126 -9.32 -18.12 7.73
N PRO A 127 -8.36 -18.92 8.21
CA PRO A 127 -8.36 -20.35 7.96
C PRO A 127 -9.69 -20.95 8.43
N GLY A 128 -10.44 -21.59 7.54
CA GLY A 128 -11.68 -22.32 7.87
C GLY A 128 -12.98 -21.88 7.18
N LYS A 129 -12.97 -20.81 6.37
CA LYS A 129 -14.10 -20.50 5.47
C LYS A 129 -13.63 -20.49 4.02
N ARG A 130 -13.88 -21.59 3.30
CA ARG A 130 -13.86 -21.59 1.83
C ARG A 130 -15.18 -20.99 1.33
N PRO A 131 -15.19 -20.31 0.17
CA PRO A 131 -16.42 -19.89 -0.49
C PRO A 131 -17.29 -21.10 -0.88
#